data_AF-A0A973ABX6-F1
#
_entry.id   AF-A0A973ABX6-F1
#
_cell.length_a   1.000
_cell.length_b   1.000
_cell.length_c   1.000
_cell.angle_alpha   90.00
_cell.angle_beta   90.00
_cell.angle_gamma   90.00
#
_symmetry.space_group_name_H-M   'P 1'
#
loop_
_entity.id
_entity.type
_entity.pdbx_description
1 polymer ?
#
loop_
_entity_poly.entity_id
_entity_poly.type
_entity_poly.pdbx_seq_one_letter_code
_entity_poly.pdbx_strand_id
1 'polypeptide(L)' 'MKELIKQYETAKNKALQFMQKGQINNYFNALIEMNHYKKMITVSAN' A
#
# COMPACT_ATOMS: atom_id res chain seq x y z
N MET A 1 4.51 -2.62 -14.25
CA MET A 1 4.17 -1.24 -13.84
C MET A 1 2.68 -1.04 -13.52
N LYS A 2 1.73 -1.31 -14.44
CA LYS A 2 0.28 -1.23 -14.16
C LYS A 2 -0.18 -2.11 -12.98
N GLU A 3 0.41 -3.29 -12.85
CA GLU A 3 0.09 -4.22 -11.75
C GLU A 3 0.59 -3.74 -10.38
N LEU A 4 1.82 -3.21 -10.31
CA LEU A 4 2.36 -2.61 -9.08
C LEU A 4 1.51 -1.41 -8.62
N ILE A 5 1.04 -0.58 -9.55
CA ILE A 5 0.13 0.54 -9.25
C ILE A 5 -1.20 0.02 -8.69
N LYS A 6 -1.76 -1.06 -9.27
CA LYS A 6 -2.97 -1.70 -8.76
C LYS A 6 -2.78 -2.27 -7.35
N GLN A 7 -1.63 -2.90 -7.08
CA GLN A 7 -1.29 -3.43 -5.77
C GLN A 7 -1.15 -2.30 -4.73
N TYR A 8 -0.50 -1.19 -5.11
CA TYR A 8 -0.41 0.01 -4.28
C TYR A 8 -1.79 0.59 -3.92
N GLU A 9 -2.67 0.79 -4.90
CA GLU A 9 -4.02 1.32 -4.64
C GLU A 9 -4.88 0.34 -3.80
N THR A 10 -4.68 -0.96 -3.97
CA THR A 10 -5.34 -1.98 -3.14
C THR A 10 -4.88 -1.89 -1.69
N ALA A 11 -3.56 -1.79 -1.45
CA ALA A 11 -3.00 -1.64 -0.11
C ALA A 11 -3.45 -0.32 0.54
N LYS A 12 -3.59 0.76 -0.23
CA LYS A 12 -4.15 2.05 0.21
C LYS A 12 -5.59 1.94 0.67
N ASN A 13 -6.44 1.27 -0.10
CA ASN A 13 -7.83 1.06 0.28
C ASN A 13 -7.94 0.22 1.56
N LYS A 14 -7.10 -0.81 1.72
CA LYS A 14 -7.02 -1.60 2.96
C LYS A 14 -6.56 -0.75 4.14
N ALA A 15 -5.52 0.06 3.97
CA ALA A 15 -5.03 0.96 5.02
C ALA A 15 -6.14 1.92 5.50
N LEU A 16 -6.89 2.53 4.57
CA LEU A 16 -8.02 3.40 4.91
C LEU A 16 -9.11 2.65 5.69
N GLN A 17 -9.48 1.45 5.26
CA GLN A 17 -10.46 0.63 5.97
C GLN A 17 -9.99 0.24 7.38
N PHE A 18 -8.71 -0.13 7.54
CA PHE A 18 -8.14 -0.47 8.83
C PHE A 18 -8.06 0.73 9.77
N MET A 19 -7.69 1.91 9.24
CA MET A 19 -7.71 3.17 9.98
C MET A 19 -9.12 3.50 10.49
N GLN A 20 -10.13 3.43 9.62
CA GLN A 20 -11.53 3.68 9.99
C GLN A 20 -12.06 2.70 11.05
N LYS A 21 -11.59 1.46 11.02
CA LYS A 21 -11.96 0.42 12.01
C LYS A 21 -11.11 0.46 13.29
N GLY A 22 -10.14 1.37 13.40
CA GLY A 22 -9.20 1.41 14.54
C GLY A 22 -8.26 0.22 14.62
N GLN A 23 -8.07 -0.54 13.54
CA GLN A 23 -7.19 -1.71 13.49
C GLN A 23 -5.74 -1.29 13.24
N ILE A 24 -5.09 -0.73 14.27
CA ILE A 24 -3.76 -0.08 14.16
C ILE A 24 -2.69 -1.02 13.58
N ASN A 25 -2.62 -2.28 14.03
CA ASN A 25 -1.62 -3.23 13.52
C ASN A 25 -1.82 -3.52 12.02
N ASN A 26 -3.07 -3.73 11.60
CA ASN A 26 -3.40 -4.00 10.20
C ASN A 26 -3.18 -2.76 9.32
N TYR A 27 -3.52 -1.58 9.84
CA TYR A 27 -3.23 -0.30 9.19
C TYR A 27 -1.73 -0.13 8.96
N PHE A 28 -0.92 -0.34 10.00
CA PHE A 28 0.53 -0.24 9.91
C PHE A 28 1.12 -1.22 8.89
N ASN A 29 0.67 -2.48 8.90
CA ASN A 29 1.09 -3.47 7.92
C ASN A 29 0.72 -3.06 6.49
N ALA A 30 -0.48 -2.53 6.27
CA ALA A 30 -0.91 -2.05 4.96
C ALA A 30 -0.06 -0.86 4.47
N LEU A 31 0.36 0.04 5.38
CA LEU A 31 1.28 1.14 5.05
C LEU A 31 2.67 0.64 4.63
N ILE A 32 3.20 -0.40 5.30
CA ILE A 32 4.47 -1.02 4.90
C ILE A 32 4.34 -1.60 3.49
N GLU A 33 3.25 -2.30 3.20
CA GLU A 33 2.96 -2.86 1.88
C GLU A 33 2.90 -1.77 0.80
N MET A 34 2.20 -0.66 1.07
CA MET A 34 2.17 0.50 0.18
C MET A 34 3.57 1.07 -0.09
N ASN A 35 4.38 1.22 0.95
CA ASN A 35 5.74 1.75 0.81
C ASN A 35 6.63 0.82 -0.03
N HIS A 36 6.47 -0.49 0.12
CA HIS A 36 7.16 -1.48 -0.70
C HIS A 36 6.78 -1.35 -2.18
N TYR A 37 5.49 -1.33 -2.52
CA TYR A 37 5.05 -1.16 -3.91
C TYR A 37 5.47 0.20 -4.48
N LYS A 38 5.43 1.27 -3.69
CA LYS A 38 5.89 2.61 -4.10
C LYS A 38 7.37 2.59 -4.49
N LYS A 39 8.24 1.94 -3.68
CA LYS A 39 9.66 1.78 -4.01
C LYS A 39 9.85 1.00 -5.32
N MET A 40 9.13 -0.11 -5.49
CA MET A 40 9.22 -0.91 -6.73
C MET A 40 8.79 -0.11 -7.96
N ILE A 41 7.74 0.71 -7.86
CA ILE A 41 7.30 1.59 -8.95
C ILE A 41 8.39 2.60 -9.29
N THR A 42 8.97 3.27 -8.30
CA THR A 42 10.04 4.25 -8.50
C THR A 42 11.28 3.62 -9.14
N VAL A 43 11.70 2.44 -8.67
CA VAL A 43 12.85 1.72 -9.23
C VAL A 43 12.56 1.25 -10.66
N SER A 44 11.34 0.77 -10.94
CA SER A 44 10.98 0.28 -12.28
C SER A 44 10.77 1.40 -13.31
N ALA A 45 10.71 2.66 -12.87
CA ALA A 45 10.50 3.83 -13.72
C ALA A 45 11.80 4.50 -14.16
N ASN A 46 12.94 4.06 -13.60
CA ASN A 46 14.28 4.53 -13.95
C ASN A 46 14.95 3.65 -15.00
#